data_AF-A0A0Q6MG35-F1
#
_entry.id   AF-A0A0Q6MG35-F1
#
_cell.length_a   1.000
_cell.length_b   1.000
_cell.length_c   1.000
_cell.angle_alpha   90.00
_cell.angle_beta   90.00
_cell.angle_gamma   90.00
#
_symmetry.space_group_name_H-M   'P 1'
#
loop_
_entity.id
_entity.type
_entity.pdbx_description
1 polymer ?
#
loop_
_entity_poly.entity_id
_entity_poly.type
_entity_poly.pdbx_seq_one_letter_code
_entity_poly.pdbx_strand_id
1 'polypeptide(L)'
;MLRKLLILGVFAGTSASIPIVYQSNPQLVDNLLKSATPGKPAVKAQPEINLASVPDKPAAPLPMGRKVVVAADERGHFSSAFKLNGRQVDGMIDTGATLVAINTSTARRIGLSLNASDFSHEVSTANGTIKAAVAMIDRLQIGNITVNDVQTIVLDDRALRTNLIGMSFLNRLNKYQVENGTLLLVQ
;
A
#
# COMPACT_ATOMS: atom_id res chain seq x y z
N MET A 1 29.15 39.45 16.01
CA MET A 1 28.16 40.52 16.25
C MET A 1 26.82 40.09 15.68
N LEU A 2 25.76 40.30 16.45
CA LEU A 2 24.39 39.78 16.34
C LEU A 2 23.52 40.47 15.27
N ARG A 3 22.55 39.74 14.67
CA ARG A 3 21.15 40.13 14.34
C ARG A 3 20.42 38.92 13.72
N LYS A 4 19.63 38.12 14.45
CA LYS A 4 18.17 38.21 14.76
C LYS A 4 17.24 38.43 13.54
N LEU A 5 16.40 37.43 13.24
CA LEU A 5 14.93 37.60 13.12
C LEU A 5 14.18 36.26 13.33
N LEU A 6 13.03 36.41 14.01
CA LEU A 6 12.08 35.46 14.60
C LEU A 6 10.74 35.58 13.86
N ILE A 7 10.02 34.49 13.59
CA ILE A 7 8.53 34.35 13.57
C ILE A 7 8.25 32.83 13.72
N LEU A 8 8.08 32.24 14.91
CA LEU A 8 6.89 32.09 15.78
C LEU A 8 5.51 32.06 15.09
N GLY A 9 4.98 30.84 14.92
CA GLY A 9 3.56 30.57 14.71
C GLY A 9 3.04 29.63 15.80
N VAL A 10 2.13 30.13 16.63
CA VAL A 10 1.49 29.49 17.78
C VAL A 10 0.29 28.67 17.30
N PHE A 11 0.14 27.43 17.77
CA PHE A 11 -1.17 26.78 17.90
C PHE A 11 -1.32 26.22 19.32
N ALA A 12 -2.06 26.95 20.14
CA ALA A 12 -2.63 26.47 21.38
C ALA A 12 -3.97 25.81 21.05
N GLY A 13 -4.16 24.57 21.49
CA GLY A 13 -5.40 23.82 21.34
C GLY A 13 -5.53 22.82 22.48
N THR A 14 -5.75 23.33 23.69
CA THR A 14 -6.05 22.55 24.88
C THR A 14 -7.45 21.95 24.74
N SER A 15 -7.55 20.66 24.40
CA SER A 15 -8.80 19.90 24.52
C SER A 15 -8.96 19.40 25.95
N ALA A 16 -9.50 20.24 26.82
CA ALA A 16 -10.02 19.82 28.12
C ALA A 16 -11.10 20.82 28.58
N SER A 17 -12.36 20.53 28.30
CA SER A 17 -13.50 21.34 28.80
C SER A 17 -14.79 20.50 28.92
N ILE A 18 -14.75 19.43 29.69
CA ILE A 18 -15.96 18.91 30.36
C ILE A 18 -15.63 18.89 31.85
N PRO A 19 -15.66 20.04 32.55
CA PRO A 19 -16.34 20.02 33.85
C PRO A 19 -16.97 21.35 34.34
N ILE A 20 -17.34 22.31 33.47
CA ILE A 20 -17.84 23.63 33.95
C ILE A 20 -19.36 23.81 33.88
N VAL A 21 -20.12 22.93 33.22
CA VAL A 21 -21.60 23.09 33.14
C VAL A 21 -22.35 22.42 34.30
N TYR A 22 -21.78 21.38 34.93
CA TYR A 22 -22.43 20.70 36.07
C TYR A 22 -22.46 21.58 37.33
N GLN A 23 -21.41 22.39 37.54
CA GLN A 23 -21.26 23.17 38.77
C GLN A 23 -22.18 24.40 38.82
N SER A 24 -22.59 24.91 37.65
CA SER A 24 -23.39 26.13 37.57
C SER A 24 -24.89 25.91 37.74
N ASN A 25 -25.42 24.73 37.38
CA ASN A 25 -26.87 24.44 37.39
C ASN A 25 -27.19 22.93 37.31
N PRO A 26 -27.09 22.18 38.42
CA PRO A 26 -27.38 20.74 38.43
C PRO A 26 -28.85 20.43 38.06
N GLN A 27 -29.78 21.34 38.40
CA GLN A 27 -31.22 21.22 38.12
C GLN A 27 -31.56 21.17 36.62
N LEU A 28 -30.74 21.80 35.77
CA LEU A 28 -30.97 21.82 34.31
C LEU A 28 -30.64 20.46 33.67
N VAL A 29 -29.59 19.79 34.16
CA VAL A 29 -29.16 18.47 33.70
C VAL A 29 -30.17 17.41 34.16
N ASP A 30 -30.64 17.50 35.40
CA ASP A 30 -31.65 16.59 35.94
C ASP A 30 -32.99 16.68 35.18
N ASN A 31 -33.40 17.88 34.75
CA ASN A 31 -34.63 18.07 33.97
C ASN A 31 -34.49 17.60 32.51
N LEU A 32 -33.29 17.69 31.94
CA LEU A 32 -32.95 17.12 30.64
C LEU A 32 -32.93 15.58 30.66
N LEU A 33 -32.44 14.98 31.74
CA LEU A 33 -32.48 13.52 31.93
C LEU A 33 -33.89 13.00 32.22
N LYS A 34 -34.71 13.75 32.96
CA LYS A 34 -36.11 13.38 33.28
C LYS A 34 -37.09 13.52 32.11
N SER A 35 -36.75 14.30 31.08
CA SER A 35 -37.62 14.51 29.92
C SER A 35 -37.48 13.47 28.81
N ALA A 36 -36.59 12.47 28.97
CA ALA A 36 -36.36 11.42 27.98
C ALA A 36 -37.06 10.08 28.28
N THR A 37 -38.15 10.07 29.07
CA THR A 37 -39.00 8.87 29.23
C THR A 37 -40.48 9.17 29.04
N PRO A 38 -41.06 8.69 27.92
CA PRO A 38 -42.43 8.20 27.87
C PRO A 38 -42.39 6.68 27.55
N GLY A 39 -42.97 5.79 28.34
CA GLY A 39 -44.40 5.74 28.64
C GLY A 39 -45.11 4.91 27.57
N LYS A 40 -45.34 3.62 27.83
CA LYS A 40 -46.05 2.67 26.95
C LYS A 40 -47.55 3.01 26.86
N PRO A 41 -48.16 3.00 25.66
CA PRO A 41 -49.59 2.75 25.53
C PRO A 41 -49.92 1.56 24.62
N ALA A 42 -50.98 0.84 24.97
CA ALA A 42 -51.52 -0.30 24.24
C ALA A 42 -52.45 0.12 23.07
N VAL A 43 -52.17 -0.47 21.90
CA VAL A 43 -53.02 -0.90 20.76
C VAL A 43 -54.34 -0.15 20.44
N LYS A 44 -54.41 0.39 19.21
CA LYS A 44 -55.61 0.41 18.35
C LYS A 44 -55.18 0.27 16.88
N ALA A 45 -55.91 -0.54 16.11
CA ALA A 45 -55.52 -1.06 14.79
C ALA A 45 -55.72 -0.10 13.59
N GLN A 46 -54.67 -0.03 12.74
CA GLN A 46 -54.59 0.03 11.25
C GLN A 46 -55.42 1.05 10.41
N PRO A 47 -54.86 1.60 9.31
CA PRO A 47 -54.57 0.83 8.07
C PRO A 47 -53.09 0.84 7.64
N GLU A 48 -52.64 -0.29 7.11
CA GLU A 48 -51.32 -0.53 6.54
C GLU A 48 -51.08 0.29 5.28
N ILE A 49 -50.01 1.09 5.26
CA ILE A 49 -49.41 1.56 4.01
C ILE A 49 -48.22 0.65 3.76
N ASN A 50 -48.39 -0.27 2.82
CA ASN A 50 -47.32 -1.13 2.31
C ASN A 50 -46.24 -0.28 1.63
N LEU A 51 -45.21 0.13 2.38
CA LEU A 51 -43.90 0.41 1.78
C LEU A 51 -43.22 -0.94 1.57
N ALA A 52 -43.39 -1.44 0.35
CA ALA A 52 -42.70 -2.62 -0.14
C ALA A 52 -41.21 -2.57 0.22
N SER A 53 -40.75 -3.71 0.72
CA SER A 53 -39.42 -4.05 1.17
C SER A 53 -38.33 -3.54 0.21
N VAL A 54 -37.49 -2.62 0.68
CA VAL A 54 -36.13 -2.53 0.14
C VAL A 54 -35.42 -3.78 0.69
N PRO A 55 -34.92 -4.71 -0.14
CA PRO A 55 -34.14 -5.80 0.39
C PRO A 55 -32.90 -5.20 1.04
N ASP A 56 -32.69 -5.50 2.33
CA ASP A 56 -31.39 -5.46 2.98
C ASP A 56 -30.51 -6.50 2.26
N LYS A 57 -30.05 -6.16 1.06
CA LYS A 57 -28.93 -6.84 0.44
C LYS A 57 -27.72 -6.38 1.24
N PRO A 58 -27.02 -7.25 2.00
CA PRO A 58 -25.72 -6.88 2.53
C PRO A 58 -24.93 -6.37 1.34
N ALA A 59 -24.37 -5.16 1.45
CA ALA A 59 -23.47 -4.65 0.42
C ALA A 59 -22.50 -5.79 0.11
N ALA A 60 -22.57 -6.30 -1.13
CA ALA A 60 -21.65 -7.33 -1.57
C ALA A 60 -20.26 -6.78 -1.25
N PRO A 61 -19.35 -7.55 -0.60
CA PRO A 61 -18.01 -7.09 -0.38
C PRO A 61 -17.51 -6.55 -1.72
N LEU A 62 -17.23 -5.25 -1.79
CA LEU A 62 -16.51 -4.69 -2.92
C LEU A 62 -15.31 -5.63 -3.09
N PRO A 63 -15.04 -6.14 -4.30
CA PRO A 63 -13.92 -7.04 -4.48
C PRO A 63 -12.72 -6.34 -3.87
N MET A 64 -12.27 -6.82 -2.72
CA MET A 64 -11.09 -6.26 -2.10
C MET A 64 -10.02 -6.51 -3.14
N GLY A 65 -9.50 -5.44 -3.73
CA GLY A 65 -8.50 -5.51 -4.80
C GLY A 65 -7.41 -6.50 -4.44
N ARG A 66 -6.69 -7.01 -5.44
CA ARG A 66 -5.65 -8.01 -5.19
C ARG A 66 -4.62 -7.38 -4.25
N LYS A 67 -4.55 -7.90 -3.03
CA LYS A 67 -3.71 -7.38 -1.95
C LYS A 67 -2.67 -8.41 -1.57
N VAL A 68 -1.44 -7.93 -1.39
CA VAL A 68 -0.34 -8.71 -0.81
C VAL A 68 0.30 -7.91 0.30
N VAL A 69 0.66 -8.59 1.38
CA VAL A 69 1.33 -8.03 2.55
C VAL A 69 2.67 -8.74 2.70
N VAL A 70 3.76 -7.98 2.76
CA VAL A 70 5.12 -8.49 2.91
C VAL A 70 5.71 -7.91 4.19
N ALA A 71 6.12 -8.77 5.11
CA ALA A 71 6.84 -8.34 6.31
C ALA A 71 8.31 -8.04 5.96
N ALA A 72 8.87 -7.03 6.62
CA ALA A 72 10.30 -6.79 6.54
C ALA A 72 11.08 -7.92 7.23
N ASP A 73 12.27 -8.21 6.72
CA ASP A 73 13.25 -9.05 7.41
C ASP A 73 13.91 -8.31 8.60
N GLU A 74 14.82 -8.98 9.31
CA GLU A 74 15.57 -8.41 10.44
C GLU A 74 16.40 -7.17 10.08
N ARG A 75 16.66 -6.96 8.78
CA ARG A 75 17.43 -5.83 8.24
C ARG A 75 16.52 -4.72 7.71
N GLY A 76 15.20 -4.90 7.73
CA GLY A 76 14.24 -3.94 7.20
C GLY A 76 13.94 -4.09 5.71
N HIS A 77 14.44 -5.13 5.04
CA HIS A 77 14.18 -5.35 3.61
C HIS A 77 12.90 -6.15 3.38
N PHE A 78 12.18 -5.84 2.31
CA PHE A 78 11.00 -6.58 1.88
C PHE A 78 11.38 -7.59 0.81
N SER A 79 11.56 -8.85 1.20
CA SER A 79 11.85 -9.95 0.28
C SER A 79 10.62 -10.84 0.09
N SER A 80 10.40 -11.35 -1.11
CA SER A 80 9.29 -12.25 -1.41
C SER A 80 9.61 -13.19 -2.56
N ALA A 81 8.80 -14.24 -2.68
CA ALA A 81 8.81 -15.12 -3.85
C ALA A 81 7.89 -14.52 -4.93
N PHE A 82 8.45 -14.32 -6.11
CA PHE A 82 7.75 -13.84 -7.30
C PHE A 82 7.62 -14.95 -8.33
N LYS A 83 6.69 -14.79 -9.28
CA LYS A 83 6.69 -15.57 -10.52
C LYS A 83 6.97 -14.64 -11.69
N LEU A 84 8.05 -14.90 -12.42
CA LEU A 84 8.44 -14.18 -13.62
C LEU A 84 8.31 -15.17 -14.79
N ASN A 85 7.45 -14.86 -15.76
CA ASN A 85 7.09 -15.76 -16.86
C ASN A 85 6.73 -17.17 -16.37
N GLY A 86 6.02 -17.24 -15.24
CA GLY A 86 5.57 -18.50 -14.62
C GLY A 86 6.61 -19.23 -13.77
N ARG A 87 7.87 -18.79 -13.72
CA ARG A 87 8.92 -19.42 -12.91
C ARG A 87 9.11 -18.68 -11.58
N GLN A 88 9.22 -19.44 -10.49
CA GLN A 88 9.45 -18.88 -9.17
C GLN A 88 10.87 -18.33 -9.06
N VAL A 89 10.98 -17.10 -8.55
CA VAL A 89 12.23 -16.35 -8.37
C VAL A 89 12.13 -15.55 -7.07
N ASP A 90 13.16 -15.58 -6.26
CA ASP A 90 13.24 -14.72 -5.08
C ASP A 90 13.70 -13.32 -5.50
N GLY A 91 13.08 -12.31 -4.91
CA GLY A 91 13.38 -10.91 -5.17
C GLY A 91 13.12 -10.02 -3.96
N MET A 92 13.76 -8.86 -3.98
CA MET A 92 13.59 -7.81 -3.00
C MET A 92 12.84 -6.64 -3.62
N ILE A 93 11.81 -6.12 -2.95
CA ILE A 93 11.17 -4.88 -3.36
C ILE A 93 12.11 -3.72 -3.03
N ASP A 94 12.44 -2.90 -4.03
CA ASP A 94 13.37 -1.78 -3.91
C ASP A 94 12.81 -0.52 -4.60
N THR A 95 12.35 0.45 -3.80
CA THR A 95 11.84 1.73 -4.31
C THR A 95 12.94 2.64 -4.86
N GLY A 96 14.22 2.35 -4.58
CA GLY A 96 15.37 3.06 -5.14
C GLY A 96 15.73 2.62 -6.56
N ALA A 97 15.24 1.45 -7.00
CA ALA A 97 15.44 0.94 -8.35
C ALA A 97 14.37 1.47 -9.31
N THR A 98 14.76 2.24 -10.33
CA THR A 98 13.82 2.76 -11.35
C THR A 98 13.12 1.64 -12.13
N LEU A 99 13.84 0.56 -12.42
CA LEU A 99 13.33 -0.60 -13.18
C LEU A 99 13.45 -1.87 -12.33
N VAL A 100 12.70 -2.91 -12.70
CA VAL A 100 12.99 -4.27 -12.23
C VAL A 100 14.38 -4.63 -12.73
N ALA A 101 15.25 -5.10 -11.85
CA ALA A 101 16.58 -5.55 -12.20
C ALA A 101 16.71 -7.03 -11.90
N ILE A 102 17.11 -7.82 -12.89
CA ILE A 102 17.40 -9.24 -12.73
C ILE A 102 18.81 -9.55 -13.23
N ASN A 103 19.37 -10.66 -12.76
CA ASN A 103 20.67 -11.11 -13.26
C ASN A 103 20.53 -12.03 -14.48
N THR A 104 21.64 -12.25 -15.20
CA THR A 104 21.67 -13.09 -16.40
C THR A 104 21.22 -14.52 -16.13
N SER A 105 21.57 -15.10 -14.98
CA SER A 105 21.11 -16.44 -14.60
C SER A 105 19.58 -16.50 -14.41
N THR A 106 18.97 -15.48 -13.83
CA THR A 106 17.51 -15.35 -13.70
C THR A 106 16.86 -15.11 -15.06
N ALA A 107 17.40 -14.22 -15.88
CA ALA A 107 16.88 -13.95 -17.24
C ALA A 107 16.79 -15.23 -18.07
N ARG A 108 17.86 -16.04 -18.09
CA ARG A 108 17.88 -17.34 -18.76
C ARG A 108 16.86 -18.31 -18.17
N ARG A 109 16.72 -18.32 -16.83
CA ARG A 109 15.72 -19.15 -16.15
C ARG A 109 14.33 -18.79 -16.68
N ILE A 110 13.96 -17.53 -16.69
CA ILE A 110 12.60 -17.10 -17.04
C ILE A 110 12.31 -17.07 -18.56
N GLY A 111 13.26 -17.55 -19.39
CA GLY A 111 13.09 -17.69 -20.83
C GLY A 111 13.48 -16.46 -21.66
N LEU A 112 14.13 -15.46 -21.06
CA LEU A 112 14.67 -14.33 -21.82
C LEU A 112 15.94 -14.77 -22.56
N SER A 113 15.91 -14.67 -23.88
CA SER A 113 17.04 -14.98 -24.75
C SER A 113 17.80 -13.69 -25.03
N LEU A 114 19.00 -13.58 -24.46
CA LEU A 114 19.87 -12.41 -24.60
C LEU A 114 21.24 -12.83 -25.12
N ASN A 115 21.76 -12.06 -26.06
CA ASN A 115 23.10 -12.17 -26.61
C ASN A 115 24.02 -11.13 -26.00
N ALA A 116 25.34 -11.32 -26.15
CA ALA A 116 26.32 -10.36 -25.65
C ALA A 116 26.15 -8.95 -26.24
N SER A 117 25.65 -8.84 -27.48
CA SER A 117 25.35 -7.56 -28.15
C SER A 117 24.21 -6.77 -27.49
N ASP A 118 23.32 -7.43 -26.75
CA ASP A 118 22.16 -6.79 -26.13
C ASP A 118 22.57 -5.97 -24.89
N PHE A 119 23.76 -6.23 -24.34
CA PHE A 119 24.35 -5.49 -23.24
C PHE A 119 25.00 -4.18 -23.72
N SER A 120 24.20 -3.36 -24.37
CA SER A 120 24.63 -2.09 -24.99
C SER A 120 24.30 -0.86 -24.16
N HIS A 121 23.51 -0.99 -23.10
CA HIS A 121 23.12 0.14 -22.24
C HIS A 121 24.03 0.25 -21.03
N GLU A 122 24.28 1.47 -20.58
CA GLU A 122 25.01 1.75 -19.35
C GLU A 122 24.03 2.16 -18.24
N VAL A 123 24.17 1.53 -17.07
CA VAL A 123 23.38 1.83 -15.89
C VAL A 123 24.31 2.27 -14.78
N SER A 124 24.02 3.44 -14.20
CA SER A 124 24.73 3.93 -13.03
C SER A 124 24.26 3.20 -11.79
N THR A 125 25.20 2.58 -11.09
CA THR A 125 24.98 1.95 -9.78
C THR A 125 25.85 2.61 -8.74
N ALA A 126 25.63 2.28 -7.46
CA ALA A 126 26.49 2.75 -6.37
C ALA A 126 27.97 2.35 -6.55
N ASN A 127 28.25 1.27 -7.29
CA ASN A 127 29.59 0.76 -7.54
C ASN A 127 30.16 1.23 -8.90
N GLY A 128 29.54 2.23 -9.53
CA GLY A 128 29.92 2.75 -10.83
C GLY A 128 28.99 2.30 -11.96
N THR A 129 29.43 2.53 -13.19
CA THR A 129 28.64 2.23 -14.39
C THR A 129 28.86 0.80 -14.84
N ILE A 130 27.77 0.09 -15.13
CA ILE A 130 27.80 -1.29 -15.64
C ILE A 130 26.98 -1.41 -16.91
N LYS A 131 27.35 -2.35 -17.77
CA LYS A 131 26.55 -2.69 -18.95
C LYS A 131 25.31 -3.50 -18.56
N ALA A 132 24.21 -3.21 -19.23
CA ALA A 132 22.91 -3.84 -19.04
C ALA A 132 22.25 -4.12 -20.38
N ALA A 133 21.45 -5.17 -20.43
CA ALA A 133 20.47 -5.39 -21.49
C ALA A 133 19.08 -4.94 -21.02
N VAL A 134 18.28 -4.36 -21.91
CA VAL A 134 16.89 -4.03 -21.62
C VAL A 134 16.00 -5.13 -22.18
N ALA A 135 15.05 -5.59 -21.38
CA ALA A 135 14.11 -6.65 -21.76
C ALA A 135 12.71 -6.39 -21.18
N MET A 136 11.76 -7.24 -21.57
CA MET A 136 10.40 -7.27 -21.01
C MET A 136 10.17 -8.60 -20.29
N ILE A 137 9.56 -8.52 -19.11
CA ILE A 137 8.97 -9.68 -18.44
C ILE A 137 7.48 -9.69 -18.82
N ASP A 138 7.07 -10.69 -19.58
CA ASP A 138 5.68 -10.83 -20.06
C ASP A 138 4.68 -10.87 -18.91
N ARG A 139 5.04 -11.56 -17.82
CA ARG A 139 4.19 -11.68 -16.63
C ARG A 139 5.00 -11.73 -15.35
N LEU A 140 4.81 -10.73 -14.49
CA LEU A 140 5.39 -10.64 -13.15
C LEU A 140 4.28 -10.73 -12.10
N GLN A 141 4.40 -11.70 -11.19
CA GLN A 141 3.39 -11.97 -10.16
C GLN A 141 3.97 -12.03 -8.77
N ILE A 142 3.18 -11.61 -7.78
CA ILE A 142 3.39 -11.82 -6.36
C ILE A 142 2.04 -12.16 -5.73
N GLY A 143 1.94 -13.32 -5.06
CA GLY A 143 0.66 -13.80 -4.55
C GLY A 143 -0.44 -13.82 -5.62
N ASN A 144 -1.49 -13.03 -5.40
CA ASN A 144 -2.60 -12.87 -6.34
C ASN A 144 -2.47 -11.65 -7.28
N ILE A 145 -1.44 -10.81 -7.13
CA ILE A 145 -1.17 -9.65 -8.00
C ILE A 145 -0.45 -10.12 -9.26
N THR A 146 -0.86 -9.62 -10.42
CA THR A 146 -0.24 -9.95 -11.71
C THR A 146 -0.10 -8.69 -12.56
N VAL A 147 1.11 -8.34 -12.95
CA VAL A 147 1.42 -7.24 -13.86
C VAL A 147 2.05 -7.83 -15.11
N ASN A 148 1.54 -7.45 -16.28
CA ASN A 148 2.09 -7.88 -17.57
C ASN A 148 2.99 -6.79 -18.16
N ASP A 149 3.89 -7.21 -19.06
CA ASP A 149 4.74 -6.33 -19.87
C ASP A 149 5.55 -5.36 -19.00
N VAL A 150 6.32 -5.93 -18.07
CA VAL A 150 7.12 -5.18 -17.11
C VAL A 150 8.52 -4.97 -17.68
N GLN A 151 8.91 -3.70 -17.83
CA GLN A 151 10.26 -3.34 -18.25
C GLN A 151 11.28 -3.78 -17.21
N THR A 152 12.33 -4.43 -17.68
CA THR A 152 13.43 -4.87 -16.82
C THR A 152 14.79 -4.60 -17.44
N ILE A 153 15.78 -4.42 -16.59
CA ILE A 153 17.18 -4.49 -16.98
C ILE A 153 17.78 -5.81 -16.52
N VAL A 154 18.65 -6.36 -17.36
CA VAL A 154 19.41 -7.56 -17.08
C VAL A 154 20.87 -7.20 -16.90
N LEU A 155 21.42 -7.60 -15.75
CA LEU A 155 22.79 -7.33 -15.34
C LEU A 155 23.60 -8.63 -15.22
N ASP A 156 24.93 -8.53 -15.35
CA ASP A 156 25.85 -9.65 -15.06
C ASP A 156 25.64 -10.16 -13.62
N ASP A 157 25.69 -11.48 -13.41
CA ASP A 157 25.52 -12.11 -12.09
C ASP A 157 26.50 -11.56 -11.02
N ARG A 158 27.67 -11.06 -11.43
CA ARG A 158 28.65 -10.42 -10.53
C ARG A 158 28.23 -9.04 -10.07
N ALA A 159 27.41 -8.34 -10.87
CA ALA A 159 26.93 -7.00 -10.58
C ALA A 159 25.61 -7.00 -9.78
N LEU A 160 24.78 -8.03 -9.94
CA LEU A 160 23.51 -8.16 -9.24
C LEU A 160 23.32 -9.55 -8.62
N ARG A 161 23.47 -9.62 -7.29
CA ARG A 161 23.31 -10.88 -6.54
C ARG A 161 21.86 -11.27 -6.28
N THR A 162 21.01 -10.28 -6.01
CA THR A 162 19.59 -10.47 -5.69
C THR A 162 18.75 -9.70 -6.69
N ASN A 163 17.67 -10.31 -7.20
CA ASN A 163 16.75 -9.63 -8.10
C ASN A 163 16.02 -8.50 -7.37
N LEU A 164 15.88 -7.35 -8.01
CA LEU A 164 15.25 -6.17 -7.45
C LEU A 164 13.94 -5.89 -8.18
N ILE A 165 12.86 -5.74 -7.42
CA ILE A 165 11.54 -5.40 -7.93
C ILE A 165 11.33 -3.91 -7.73
N GLY A 166 11.65 -3.16 -8.78
CA GLY A 166 11.68 -1.70 -8.78
C GLY A 166 10.40 -1.01 -9.27
N MET A 167 10.53 0.28 -9.55
CA MET A 167 9.42 1.18 -9.84
C MET A 167 8.64 0.85 -11.11
N SER A 168 9.27 0.24 -12.13
CA SER A 168 8.55 -0.28 -13.31
C SER A 168 7.45 -1.31 -13.00
N PHE A 169 7.54 -2.01 -11.86
CA PHE A 169 6.45 -2.85 -11.34
C PHE A 169 5.58 -2.06 -10.36
N LEU A 170 6.17 -1.37 -9.39
CA LEU A 170 5.43 -0.72 -8.29
C LEU A 170 4.47 0.37 -8.80
N ASN A 171 4.85 1.12 -9.82
CA ASN A 171 4.00 2.16 -10.43
C ASN A 171 2.80 1.60 -11.20
N ARG A 172 2.75 0.28 -11.42
CA ARG A 172 1.62 -0.41 -12.08
C ARG A 172 0.58 -0.91 -11.06
N LEU A 173 0.83 -0.69 -9.78
CA LEU A 173 -0.09 -0.99 -8.69
C LEU A 173 -0.93 0.26 -8.37
N ASN A 174 -2.14 0.05 -7.84
CA ASN A 174 -2.97 1.17 -7.37
C ASN A 174 -2.38 1.81 -6.11
N LYS A 175 -1.72 1.00 -5.28
CA LYS A 175 -1.09 1.45 -4.03
C LYS A 175 0.04 0.52 -3.62
N TYR A 176 1.15 1.10 -3.16
CA TYR A 176 2.12 0.45 -2.31
C TYR A 176 2.39 1.33 -1.09
N GLN A 177 2.45 0.76 0.11
CA GLN A 177 2.64 1.52 1.35
C GLN A 177 3.46 0.71 2.33
N VAL A 178 4.47 1.34 2.94
CA VAL A 178 5.21 0.79 4.06
C VAL A 178 4.69 1.39 5.36
N GLU A 179 4.31 0.55 6.32
CA GLU A 179 3.85 0.95 7.65
C GLU A 179 4.20 -0.14 8.66
N ASN A 180 4.75 0.23 9.83
CA ASN A 180 5.03 -0.70 10.94
C ASN A 180 5.78 -1.99 10.53
N GLY A 181 6.84 -1.85 9.71
CA GLY A 181 7.63 -3.00 9.23
C GLY A 181 6.93 -3.89 8.21
N THR A 182 5.85 -3.40 7.60
CA THR A 182 5.04 -4.15 6.65
C THR A 182 4.85 -3.35 5.35
N LEU A 183 5.02 -4.01 4.22
CA LEU A 183 4.72 -3.48 2.89
C LEU A 183 3.38 -4.03 2.40
N LEU A 184 2.41 -3.14 2.19
CA LEU A 184 1.14 -3.43 1.54
C LEU A 184 1.24 -3.12 0.05
N LEU A 185 0.82 -4.05 -0.80
CA LEU A 185 0.68 -3.92 -2.25
C LEU A 185 -0.78 -4.11 -2.65
N VAL A 186 -1.32 -3.26 -3.52
CA VAL A 186 -2.71 -3.30 -3.98
C VAL A 186 -2.80 -3.10 -5.48
N GLN A 187 -3.48 -4.02 -6.17
CA GLN A 187 -3.88 -3.92 -7.58
C GLN A 187 -5.40 -3.86 -7.73
#